data_AF-A0A7S2VC21-F1
#
_entry.id   AF-A0A7S2VC21-F1
#
_cell.length_a   1.000
_cell.length_b   1.000
_cell.length_c   1.000
_cell.angle_alpha   90.00
_cell.angle_beta   90.00
_cell.angle_gamma   90.00
#
_symmetry.space_group_name_H-M   'P 1'
#
loop_
_entity.id
_entity.type
_entity.pdbx_description
1 polymer ?
#
loop_
_entity_poly.entity_id
_entity_poly.type
_entity_poly.pdbx_seq_one_letter_code
_entity_poly.pdbx_strand_id
1 'polypeptide(L)'
;RFIEITMEHGVTPHAPAAFALASALMTGVLNDLQGGAHYGRFALTLMKRVNYRPIVTGTIMMAGALGLVWTTHVNEVAKDMLISHDMGLRTGERKYGTIASFQYASIAVHSGKNLDTLAIDCRSYVDQARQDGVHLTADYLEYTLLAILSLKGSGADGVLQDIKNNPKPPNEDDPQDERDHFFLYWKNKFLATHMGDFETCAEASMAHKDVVKQGFPGSMSSMVEVPLRSLSCLIVSRRTGSSAALKEGKRLLAVVRDWVKQGNPNIVHFVPALEAELLAIQKKERSAVTAKYEDAIAKATQADFPIDAALFYECWGLYALEVCHDEAEATRRL
;
A
#
# COMPACT_ATOMS: atom_id res chain seq x y z
N ARG A 1 -15.67 23.44 10.31
CA ARG A 1 -15.95 24.68 9.55
C ARG A 1 -16.70 24.50 8.21
N PHE A 2 -16.15 23.92 7.13
CA PHE A 2 -16.92 23.77 5.87
C PHE A 2 -18.15 22.85 5.99
N ILE A 3 -18.05 21.79 6.80
CA ILE A 3 -19.17 20.89 7.10
C ILE A 3 -20.26 21.63 7.92
N GLU A 4 -19.85 22.37 8.96
CA GLU A 4 -20.75 23.20 9.77
C GLU A 4 -21.50 24.22 8.91
N ILE A 5 -20.79 24.95 8.03
CA ILE A 5 -21.40 25.90 7.08
C ILE A 5 -22.41 25.19 6.17
N THR A 6 -22.11 23.96 5.73
CA THR A 6 -23.04 23.16 4.91
C THR A 6 -24.29 22.73 5.69
N MET A 7 -24.15 22.46 6.99
CA MET A 7 -25.27 22.14 7.86
C MET A 7 -26.13 23.38 8.17
N GLU A 8 -25.50 24.53 8.35
CA GLU A 8 -26.17 25.80 8.70
C GLU A 8 -26.82 26.49 7.49
N HIS A 9 -26.17 26.43 6.32
CA HIS A 9 -26.57 27.19 5.13
C HIS A 9 -26.97 26.32 3.93
N GLY A 10 -26.96 25.00 4.09
CA GLY A 10 -27.31 24.05 3.05
C GLY A 10 -26.13 23.65 2.14
N VAL A 11 -26.42 22.75 1.20
CA VAL A 11 -25.41 22.15 0.31
C VAL A 11 -24.89 23.19 -0.69
N THR A 12 -23.61 23.52 -0.59
CA THR A 12 -22.90 24.35 -1.57
C THR A 12 -22.25 23.51 -2.68
N PRO A 13 -21.87 24.10 -3.83
CA PRO A 13 -21.15 23.39 -4.88
C PRO A 13 -19.83 22.73 -4.44
N HIS A 14 -19.21 23.19 -3.34
CA HIS A 14 -17.93 22.68 -2.82
C HIS A 14 -18.09 21.68 -1.68
N ALA A 15 -19.31 21.48 -1.17
CA ALA A 15 -19.57 20.55 -0.07
C ALA A 15 -19.03 19.13 -0.33
N PRO A 16 -19.16 18.52 -1.53
CA PRO A 16 -18.63 17.17 -1.78
C PRO A 16 -17.12 17.04 -1.50
N ALA A 17 -16.33 18.02 -1.96
CA ALA A 17 -14.88 18.02 -1.72
C ALA A 17 -14.54 18.13 -0.22
N ALA A 18 -15.31 18.91 0.55
CA ALA A 18 -15.12 19.02 1.99
C ALA A 18 -15.40 17.70 2.72
N PHE A 19 -16.44 16.95 2.32
CA PHE A 19 -16.71 15.63 2.87
C PHE A 19 -15.68 14.57 2.42
N ALA A 20 -15.13 14.69 1.21
CA ALA A 20 -14.02 13.82 0.78
C ALA A 20 -12.74 14.08 1.59
N LEU A 21 -12.45 15.34 1.93
CA LEU A 21 -11.36 15.68 2.86
C LEU A 21 -11.64 15.12 4.26
N ALA A 22 -12.87 15.23 4.76
CA ALA A 22 -13.23 14.62 6.04
C ALA A 22 -13.03 13.10 6.03
N SER A 23 -13.41 12.42 4.95
CA SER A 23 -13.14 10.99 4.75
C SER A 23 -11.65 10.65 4.90
N ALA A 24 -10.77 11.43 4.26
CA ALA A 24 -9.33 11.26 4.37
C ALA A 24 -8.82 11.50 5.81
N LEU A 25 -9.34 12.50 6.51
CA LEU A 25 -8.95 12.82 7.90
C LEU A 25 -9.42 11.74 8.88
N MET A 26 -10.66 11.25 8.75
CA MET A 26 -11.16 10.15 9.59
C MET A 26 -10.26 8.92 9.47
N THR A 27 -9.86 8.60 8.23
CA THR A 27 -9.05 7.42 7.94
C THR A 27 -7.59 7.61 8.35
N GLY A 28 -6.93 8.65 7.85
CA GLY A 28 -5.50 8.85 8.01
C GLY A 28 -5.08 9.41 9.37
N VAL A 29 -5.92 10.23 10.01
CA VAL A 29 -5.57 10.90 11.27
C VAL A 29 -6.25 10.22 12.46
N LEU A 30 -7.54 9.92 12.35
CA LEU A 30 -8.32 9.37 13.45
C LEU A 30 -8.33 7.83 13.48
N ASN A 31 -7.79 7.18 12.44
CA ASN A 31 -7.80 5.72 12.28
C ASN A 31 -9.21 5.11 12.39
N ASP A 32 -10.23 5.87 11.98
CA ASP A 32 -11.63 5.43 11.90
C ASP A 32 -11.96 5.10 10.44
N LEU A 33 -11.72 3.84 10.06
CA LEU A 33 -11.87 3.39 8.69
C LEU A 33 -13.34 3.40 8.24
N GLN A 34 -14.27 3.12 9.15
CA GLN A 34 -15.71 3.10 8.85
C GLN A 34 -16.29 4.51 8.73
N GLY A 35 -15.89 5.43 9.61
CA GLY A 35 -16.21 6.85 9.49
C GLY A 35 -15.63 7.45 8.19
N GLY A 36 -14.38 7.09 7.87
CA GLY A 36 -13.76 7.40 6.59
C GLY A 36 -14.60 6.95 5.41
N ALA A 37 -15.00 5.69 5.38
CA ALA A 37 -15.83 5.13 4.33
C ALA A 37 -17.22 5.80 4.22
N HIS A 38 -17.84 6.10 5.37
CA HIS A 38 -19.13 6.79 5.42
C HIS A 38 -19.06 8.15 4.73
N TYR A 39 -18.10 9.01 5.11
CA TYR A 39 -17.94 10.32 4.49
C TYR A 39 -17.50 10.25 3.04
N GLY A 40 -16.70 9.24 2.66
CA GLY A 40 -16.29 9.01 1.28
C GLY A 40 -17.49 8.70 0.37
N ARG A 41 -18.34 7.75 0.77
CA ARG A 41 -19.59 7.43 0.04
C ARG A 41 -20.55 8.61 0.01
N PHE A 42 -20.65 9.36 1.11
CA PHE A 42 -21.48 10.54 1.19
C PHE A 42 -21.00 11.63 0.24
N ALA A 43 -19.69 11.90 0.17
CA ALA A 43 -19.10 12.85 -0.76
C ALA A 43 -19.41 12.49 -2.22
N LEU A 44 -19.21 11.22 -2.62
CA LEU A 44 -19.52 10.76 -3.98
C LEU A 44 -21.01 10.87 -4.32
N THR A 45 -21.89 10.60 -3.35
CA THR A 45 -23.35 10.75 -3.52
C THR A 45 -23.74 12.22 -3.69
N LEU A 46 -23.17 13.10 -2.85
CA LEU A 46 -23.43 14.53 -2.90
C LEU A 46 -22.92 15.17 -4.19
N MET A 47 -21.76 14.72 -4.69
CA MET A 47 -21.18 15.14 -5.96
C MET A 47 -22.14 14.91 -7.13
N LYS A 48 -22.81 13.74 -7.19
CA LYS A 48 -23.81 13.45 -8.24
C LYS A 48 -25.00 14.40 -8.19
N ARG A 49 -25.43 14.81 -6.99
CA ARG A 49 -26.54 15.75 -6.79
C ARG A 49 -26.17 17.18 -7.16
N VAL A 50 -24.98 17.62 -6.75
CA VAL A 50 -24.48 18.98 -6.99
C VAL A 50 -24.10 19.19 -8.45
N ASN A 51 -23.57 18.14 -9.12
CA ASN A 51 -23.20 18.14 -10.53
C ASN A 51 -22.31 19.34 -10.94
N TYR A 52 -21.34 19.67 -10.09
CA TYR A 52 -20.41 20.78 -10.32
C TYR A 52 -19.04 20.25 -10.77
N ARG A 53 -18.72 20.43 -12.05
CA ARG A 53 -17.55 19.84 -12.72
C ARG A 53 -16.19 20.14 -12.06
N PRO A 54 -15.90 21.38 -11.59
CA PRO A 54 -14.56 21.75 -11.12
C PRO A 54 -14.05 21.04 -9.86
N ILE A 55 -14.90 20.27 -9.16
CA ILE A 55 -14.51 19.53 -7.96
C ILE A 55 -14.54 18.01 -8.14
N VAL A 56 -14.95 17.52 -9.32
CA VAL A 56 -15.23 16.10 -9.54
C VAL A 56 -13.96 15.27 -9.39
N THR A 57 -12.87 15.68 -10.02
CA THR A 57 -11.60 14.94 -9.99
C THR A 57 -11.06 14.83 -8.57
N GLY A 58 -10.91 15.98 -7.89
CA GLY A 58 -10.46 16.02 -6.49
C GLY A 58 -11.36 15.22 -5.55
N THR A 59 -12.69 15.31 -5.71
CA THR A 59 -13.64 14.58 -4.86
C THR A 59 -13.52 13.07 -5.03
N ILE A 60 -13.49 12.57 -6.27
CA ILE A 60 -13.35 11.14 -6.55
C ILE A 60 -11.99 10.64 -6.04
N MET A 61 -10.92 11.36 -6.34
CA MET A 61 -9.57 10.96 -5.92
C MET A 61 -9.46 10.89 -4.39
N MET A 62 -9.87 11.93 -3.67
CA MET A 62 -9.77 11.95 -2.21
C MET A 62 -10.66 10.89 -1.55
N ALA A 63 -11.93 10.82 -1.94
CA ALA A 63 -12.87 9.87 -1.36
C ALA A 63 -12.43 8.42 -1.64
N GLY A 64 -11.99 8.13 -2.86
CA GLY A 64 -11.52 6.81 -3.28
C GLY A 64 -10.21 6.42 -2.60
N ALA A 65 -9.13 7.13 -2.92
CA ALA A 65 -7.77 6.73 -2.58
C ALA A 65 -7.37 6.92 -1.12
N LEU A 66 -8.05 7.82 -0.38
CA LEU A 66 -7.70 8.13 1.01
C LEU A 66 -8.77 7.73 2.03
N GLY A 67 -9.95 7.33 1.56
CA GLY A 67 -11.07 6.93 2.41
C GLY A 67 -11.55 5.52 2.11
N LEU A 68 -12.20 5.36 0.95
CA LEU A 68 -12.87 4.12 0.58
C LEU A 68 -11.93 2.93 0.43
N VAL A 69 -10.68 3.16 0.00
CA VAL A 69 -9.68 2.10 -0.17
C VAL A 69 -9.46 1.25 1.08
N TRP A 70 -9.76 1.78 2.27
CA TRP A 70 -9.58 1.05 3.53
C TRP A 70 -10.70 0.07 3.88
N THR A 71 -11.84 0.16 3.20
CA THR A 71 -13.03 -0.66 3.48
C THR A 71 -13.69 -1.21 2.21
N THR A 72 -13.11 -0.90 1.05
CA THR A 72 -13.58 -1.28 -0.28
C THR A 72 -12.43 -1.96 -0.98
N HIS A 73 -12.73 -2.98 -1.77
CA HIS A 73 -11.70 -3.72 -2.48
C HIS A 73 -10.92 -2.80 -3.42
N VAL A 74 -9.59 -2.89 -3.44
CA VAL A 74 -8.72 -2.00 -4.23
C VAL A 74 -9.07 -2.01 -5.72
N ASN A 75 -9.50 -3.15 -6.28
CA ASN A 75 -9.92 -3.24 -7.68
C ASN A 75 -11.18 -2.42 -8.00
N GLU A 76 -12.04 -2.14 -7.02
CA GLU A 76 -13.17 -1.23 -7.21
C GLU A 76 -12.69 0.23 -7.18
N VAL A 77 -11.84 0.58 -6.22
CA VAL A 77 -11.25 1.92 -6.11
C VAL A 77 -10.38 2.26 -7.33
N ALA A 78 -9.69 1.28 -7.93
CA ALA A 78 -8.92 1.46 -9.16
C ALA A 78 -9.77 2.02 -10.31
N LYS A 79 -11.05 1.61 -10.41
CA LYS A 79 -11.98 2.11 -11.43
C LYS A 79 -12.27 3.59 -11.20
N ASP A 80 -12.49 3.98 -9.94
CA ASP A 80 -12.70 5.37 -9.56
C ASP A 80 -11.45 6.22 -9.85
N MET A 81 -10.25 5.67 -9.66
CA MET A 81 -9.01 6.38 -9.99
C MET A 81 -8.87 6.63 -11.49
N LEU A 82 -9.20 5.65 -12.35
CA LEU A 82 -9.23 5.86 -13.79
C LEU A 82 -10.28 6.89 -14.22
N ILE A 83 -11.48 6.85 -13.63
CA ILE A 83 -12.52 7.85 -13.89
C ILE A 83 -12.04 9.24 -13.49
N SER A 84 -11.43 9.37 -12.31
CA SER A 84 -10.87 10.63 -11.84
C SER A 84 -9.79 11.14 -12.79
N HIS A 85 -8.85 10.29 -13.20
CA HIS A 85 -7.82 10.65 -14.17
C HIS A 85 -8.41 11.20 -15.48
N ASP A 86 -9.36 10.49 -16.10
CA ASP A 86 -10.05 10.95 -17.32
C ASP A 86 -10.78 12.29 -17.12
N MET A 87 -11.48 12.45 -15.98
CA MET A 87 -12.13 13.72 -15.66
C MET A 87 -11.11 14.85 -15.55
N GLY A 88 -9.97 14.62 -14.90
CA GLY A 88 -8.90 15.62 -14.78
C GLY A 88 -8.35 16.06 -16.13
N LEU A 89 -8.19 15.13 -17.08
CA LEU A 89 -7.79 15.46 -18.44
C LEU A 89 -8.84 16.32 -19.16
N ARG A 90 -10.13 16.00 -18.98
CA ARG A 90 -11.25 16.69 -19.66
C ARG A 90 -11.60 18.04 -19.06
N THR A 91 -11.40 18.23 -17.76
CA THR A 91 -11.74 19.49 -17.05
C THR A 91 -10.53 20.41 -16.88
N GLY A 92 -9.32 19.94 -17.16
CA GLY A 92 -8.08 20.67 -16.93
C GLY A 92 -7.60 20.63 -15.48
N GLU A 93 -8.23 19.82 -14.61
CA GLU A 93 -7.83 19.63 -13.21
C GLU A 93 -6.62 18.68 -13.11
N ARG A 94 -5.47 19.12 -13.65
CA ARG A 94 -4.26 18.31 -13.84
C ARG A 94 -3.74 17.68 -12.56
N LYS A 95 -3.58 18.48 -11.49
CA LYS A 95 -3.00 18.02 -10.22
C LYS A 95 -3.67 16.74 -9.70
N TYR A 96 -5.00 16.76 -9.55
CA TYR A 96 -5.70 15.60 -9.01
C TYR A 96 -5.87 14.49 -10.04
N GLY A 97 -5.96 14.81 -11.33
CA GLY A 97 -5.96 13.80 -12.40
C GLY A 97 -4.66 13.00 -12.44
N THR A 98 -3.51 13.65 -12.28
CA THR A 98 -2.19 12.99 -12.21
C THR A 98 -2.02 12.20 -10.91
N ILE A 99 -2.49 12.71 -9.77
CA ILE A 99 -2.48 11.93 -8.52
C ILE A 99 -3.34 10.67 -8.67
N ALA A 100 -4.48 10.75 -9.36
CA ALA A 100 -5.33 9.59 -9.59
C ALA A 100 -4.66 8.51 -10.45
N SER A 101 -3.90 8.88 -11.50
CA SER A 101 -3.14 7.89 -12.29
C SER A 101 -2.03 7.23 -11.48
N PHE A 102 -1.36 7.97 -10.60
CA PHE A 102 -0.41 7.41 -9.64
C PHE A 102 -1.07 6.39 -8.68
N GLN A 103 -2.22 6.74 -8.11
CA GLN A 103 -2.96 5.84 -7.22
C GLN A 103 -3.43 4.58 -7.95
N TYR A 104 -3.93 4.72 -9.18
CA TYR A 104 -4.24 3.59 -10.04
C TYR A 104 -3.04 2.68 -10.29
N ALA A 105 -1.89 3.24 -10.71
CA ALA A 105 -0.69 2.48 -10.99
C ALA A 105 -0.21 1.72 -9.74
N SER A 106 -0.25 2.37 -8.57
CA SER A 106 0.06 1.72 -7.30
C SER A 106 -0.92 0.58 -6.99
N ILE A 107 -2.23 0.77 -7.14
CA ILE A 107 -3.22 -0.31 -6.98
C ILE A 107 -2.97 -1.47 -7.95
N ALA A 108 -2.67 -1.17 -9.21
CA ALA A 108 -2.45 -2.17 -10.23
C ALA A 108 -1.24 -3.07 -9.92
N VAL A 109 -0.16 -2.52 -9.34
CA VAL A 109 0.99 -3.31 -8.87
C VAL A 109 0.57 -4.28 -7.76
N HIS A 110 -0.13 -3.80 -6.73
CA HIS A 110 -0.47 -4.64 -5.56
C HIS A 110 -1.56 -5.67 -5.86
N SER A 111 -2.47 -5.36 -6.79
CA SER A 111 -3.47 -6.31 -7.27
C SER A 111 -2.95 -7.30 -8.33
N GLY A 112 -1.65 -7.28 -8.63
CA GLY A 112 -1.01 -8.22 -9.54
C GLY A 112 -1.50 -8.11 -10.99
N LYS A 113 -1.80 -6.89 -11.46
CA LYS A 113 -2.08 -6.67 -12.89
C LYS A 113 -0.86 -7.04 -13.74
N ASN A 114 -1.12 -7.34 -15.02
CA ASN A 114 -0.06 -7.69 -15.97
C ASN A 114 1.01 -6.58 -16.02
N LEU A 115 2.26 -6.96 -15.72
CA LEU A 115 3.38 -6.01 -15.59
C LEU A 115 3.85 -5.46 -16.94
N ASP A 116 3.61 -6.15 -18.06
CA ASP A 116 3.94 -5.63 -19.40
C ASP A 116 3.07 -4.43 -19.75
N THR A 117 1.75 -4.59 -19.66
CA THR A 117 0.79 -3.52 -19.92
C THR A 117 0.97 -2.39 -18.92
N LEU A 118 1.14 -2.72 -17.63
CA LEU A 118 1.27 -1.71 -16.60
C LEU A 118 2.54 -0.87 -16.74
N ALA A 119 3.66 -1.45 -17.21
CA ALA A 119 4.88 -0.68 -17.47
C ALA A 119 4.71 0.32 -18.62
N ILE A 120 3.90 -0.01 -19.63
CA ILE A 120 3.57 0.89 -20.76
C ILE A 120 2.70 2.04 -20.24
N ASP A 121 1.62 1.72 -19.53
CA ASP A 121 0.70 2.71 -18.98
C ASP A 121 1.44 3.65 -18.01
N CYS A 122 2.25 3.10 -17.11
CA CYS A 122 2.98 3.87 -16.11
C CYS A 122 4.00 4.82 -16.75
N ARG A 123 4.68 4.42 -17.85
CA ARG A 123 5.53 5.33 -18.63
C ARG A 123 4.73 6.51 -19.19
N SER A 124 3.59 6.23 -19.82
CA SER A 124 2.73 7.30 -20.34
C SER A 124 2.26 8.25 -19.23
N TYR A 125 1.98 7.75 -18.03
CA TYR A 125 1.61 8.58 -16.89
C TYR A 125 2.76 9.45 -16.40
N VAL A 126 3.99 8.94 -16.36
CA VAL A 126 5.19 9.74 -16.02
C VAL A 126 5.34 10.90 -17.01
N ASP A 127 5.32 10.61 -18.31
CA ASP A 127 5.48 11.62 -19.35
C ASP A 127 4.41 12.71 -19.25
N GLN A 128 3.15 12.31 -19.07
CA GLN A 128 2.03 13.23 -18.88
C GLN A 128 2.20 14.08 -17.60
N ALA A 129 2.61 13.47 -16.48
CA ALA A 129 2.80 14.15 -15.21
C ALA A 129 3.90 15.24 -15.30
N ARG A 130 4.99 14.96 -16.03
CA ARG A 130 6.05 15.94 -16.31
C ARG A 130 5.55 17.07 -17.20
N GLN A 131 4.81 16.77 -18.26
CA GLN A 131 4.22 17.77 -19.15
C GLN A 131 3.22 18.69 -18.44
N ASP A 132 2.44 18.13 -17.51
CA ASP A 132 1.47 18.88 -16.69
C ASP A 132 2.12 19.67 -15.54
N GLY A 133 3.46 19.59 -15.37
CA GLY A 133 4.20 20.29 -14.30
C GLY A 133 3.97 19.71 -12.91
N VAL A 134 3.40 18.50 -12.79
CA VAL A 134 3.13 17.82 -11.51
C VAL A 134 4.31 16.94 -11.14
N HIS A 135 5.49 17.57 -10.98
CA HIS A 135 6.78 16.88 -10.86
C HIS A 135 6.82 15.85 -9.73
N LEU A 136 6.31 16.21 -8.54
CA LEU A 136 6.25 15.31 -7.39
C LEU A 136 5.54 13.99 -7.69
N THR A 137 4.38 14.07 -8.35
CA THR A 137 3.63 12.86 -8.72
C THR A 137 4.30 12.10 -9.86
N ALA A 138 5.01 12.80 -10.74
CA ALA A 138 5.84 12.14 -11.76
C ALA A 138 6.96 11.32 -11.12
N ASP A 139 7.61 11.82 -10.07
CA ASP A 139 8.63 11.08 -9.31
C ASP A 139 8.04 9.80 -8.68
N TYR A 140 6.84 9.89 -8.09
CA TYR A 140 6.16 8.73 -7.51
C TYR A 140 5.75 7.68 -8.56
N LEU A 141 5.33 8.12 -9.74
CA LEU A 141 5.05 7.26 -10.89
C LEU A 141 6.33 6.60 -11.40
N GLU A 142 7.45 7.32 -11.42
CA GLU A 142 8.75 6.81 -11.84
C GLU A 142 9.24 5.72 -10.88
N TYR A 143 9.13 5.92 -9.57
CA TYR A 143 9.41 4.86 -8.59
C TYR A 143 8.47 3.65 -8.72
N THR A 144 7.22 3.87 -9.12
CA THR A 144 6.29 2.79 -9.40
C THR A 144 6.68 2.01 -10.66
N LEU A 145 7.08 2.71 -11.72
CA LEU A 145 7.60 2.11 -12.94
C LEU A 145 8.86 1.28 -12.67
N LEU A 146 9.78 1.83 -11.88
CA LEU A 146 11.00 1.13 -11.47
C LEU A 146 10.67 -0.17 -10.73
N ALA A 147 9.72 -0.13 -9.78
CA ALA A 147 9.29 -1.34 -9.11
C ALA A 147 8.67 -2.38 -10.06
N ILE A 148 7.88 -1.95 -11.04
CA ILE A 148 7.33 -2.85 -12.07
C ILE A 148 8.45 -3.50 -12.89
N LEU A 149 9.43 -2.71 -13.32
CA LEU A 149 10.58 -3.20 -14.10
C LEU A 149 11.43 -4.19 -13.27
N SER A 150 11.64 -3.90 -11.99
CA SER A 150 12.34 -4.79 -11.06
C SER A 150 11.64 -6.13 -10.89
N LEU A 151 10.32 -6.14 -10.69
CA LEU A 151 9.53 -7.36 -10.59
C LEU A 151 9.54 -8.21 -11.87
N LYS A 152 9.77 -7.59 -13.03
CA LYS A 152 9.92 -8.29 -14.31
C LYS A 152 11.30 -8.91 -14.53
N GLY A 153 12.27 -8.64 -13.66
CA GLY A 153 13.67 -9.03 -13.86
C GLY A 153 14.38 -8.24 -14.96
N SER A 154 13.84 -7.08 -15.39
CA SER A 154 14.41 -6.25 -16.45
C SER A 154 14.77 -4.86 -15.90
N GLY A 155 16.05 -4.49 -15.88
CA GLY A 155 16.47 -3.13 -15.49
C GLY A 155 16.46 -2.82 -13.98
N ALA A 156 16.43 -3.86 -13.14
CA ALA A 156 16.38 -3.77 -11.67
C ALA A 156 17.75 -3.40 -11.05
N ASP A 157 18.84 -3.87 -11.67
CA ASP A 157 20.16 -3.89 -11.04
C ASP A 157 20.70 -2.50 -10.71
N GLY A 158 20.51 -1.52 -11.60
CA GLY A 158 21.05 -0.17 -11.40
C GLY A 158 20.44 0.56 -10.20
N VAL A 159 19.11 0.58 -10.08
CA VAL A 159 18.42 1.39 -9.06
C VAL A 159 18.39 0.72 -7.69
N LEU A 160 18.16 -0.60 -7.63
CA LEU A 160 18.29 -1.34 -6.36
C LEU A 160 19.70 -1.22 -5.79
N GLN A 161 20.72 -1.22 -6.67
CA GLN A 161 22.11 -1.05 -6.27
C GLN A 161 22.43 0.41 -5.89
N ASP A 162 21.95 1.41 -6.63
CA ASP A 162 22.11 2.83 -6.26
C ASP A 162 21.47 3.17 -4.92
N ILE A 163 20.32 2.57 -4.62
CA ILE A 163 19.61 2.74 -3.34
C ILE A 163 20.35 2.04 -2.20
N LYS A 164 20.79 0.78 -2.41
CA LYS A 164 21.61 0.05 -1.43
C LYS A 164 22.94 0.78 -1.17
N ASN A 165 23.51 1.40 -2.20
CA ASN A 165 24.80 2.09 -2.12
C ASN A 165 24.71 3.54 -1.64
N ASN A 166 23.53 4.17 -1.67
CA ASN A 166 23.37 5.59 -1.38
C ASN A 166 22.10 5.88 -0.56
N PRO A 167 21.98 5.35 0.68
CA PRO A 167 20.90 5.71 1.59
C PRO A 167 21.11 7.16 2.02
N LYS A 168 20.52 8.12 1.29
CA LYS A 168 20.43 9.49 1.79
C LYS A 168 19.34 9.52 2.87
N PRO A 169 19.64 9.90 4.12
CA PRO A 169 18.59 10.22 5.06
C PRO A 169 17.82 11.44 4.54
N PRO A 170 16.48 11.49 4.73
CA PRO A 170 15.71 12.67 4.36
C PRO A 170 16.28 13.89 5.08
N ASN A 171 16.40 15.01 4.37
CA ASN A 171 16.59 16.29 5.03
C ASN A 171 15.30 16.65 5.77
N GLU A 172 15.28 16.44 7.09
CA GLU A 172 14.12 16.73 7.94
C GLU A 172 13.72 18.22 7.94
N ASP A 173 14.63 19.11 7.50
CA ASP A 173 14.36 20.55 7.34
C ASP A 173 13.70 20.88 5.98
N ASP A 174 13.63 19.94 5.05
CA ASP A 174 12.93 20.07 3.76
C ASP A 174 11.73 19.10 3.67
N PRO A 175 10.50 19.59 3.91
CA PRO A 175 9.30 18.77 3.82
C PRO A 175 9.07 18.11 2.46
N GLN A 176 9.69 18.63 1.39
CA GLN A 176 9.61 18.04 0.05
C GLN A 176 10.56 16.84 -0.06
N ASP A 177 11.80 16.99 0.40
CA ASP A 177 12.80 15.92 0.45
C ASP A 177 12.36 14.77 1.36
N GLU A 178 11.74 15.07 2.50
CA GLU A 178 11.15 14.08 3.40
C GLU A 178 10.08 13.21 2.71
N ARG A 179 9.23 13.82 1.88
CA ARG A 179 8.17 13.11 1.14
C ARG A 179 8.71 12.28 -0.02
N ASP A 180 9.69 12.78 -0.75
CA ASP A 180 10.32 12.07 -1.88
C ASP A 180 11.10 10.86 -1.37
N HIS A 181 11.82 11.03 -0.26
CA HIS A 181 12.46 9.92 0.44
C HIS A 181 11.45 8.89 0.94
N PHE A 182 10.31 9.30 1.52
CA PHE A 182 9.31 8.37 2.02
C PHE A 182 8.83 7.38 0.94
N PHE A 183 8.46 7.86 -0.26
CA PHE A 183 7.96 7.00 -1.34
C PHE A 183 9.04 6.10 -1.94
N LEU A 184 10.26 6.60 -2.08
CA LEU A 184 11.40 5.80 -2.53
C LEU A 184 11.69 4.65 -1.54
N TYR A 185 11.86 4.98 -0.26
CA TYR A 185 12.08 3.99 0.80
C TYR A 185 10.95 2.98 0.88
N TRP A 186 9.70 3.42 0.70
CA TRP A 186 8.55 2.53 0.67
C TRP A 186 8.64 1.49 -0.46
N LYS A 187 8.89 1.92 -1.70
CA LYS A 187 9.04 1.00 -2.84
C LYS A 187 10.19 0.02 -2.67
N ASN A 188 11.28 0.45 -2.03
CA ASN A 188 12.42 -0.42 -1.75
C ASN A 188 12.07 -1.53 -0.77
N LYS A 189 11.33 -1.22 0.30
CA LYS A 189 10.87 -2.23 1.26
C LYS A 189 9.92 -3.22 0.60
N PHE A 190 8.98 -2.71 -0.22
CA PHE A 190 8.09 -3.56 -1.01
C PHE A 190 8.88 -4.51 -1.91
N LEU A 191 9.83 -4.01 -2.69
CA LEU A 191 10.66 -4.84 -3.58
C LEU A 191 11.54 -5.81 -2.78
N ALA A 192 12.21 -5.35 -1.73
CA ALA A 192 13.08 -6.17 -0.90
C ALA A 192 12.32 -7.37 -0.33
N THR A 193 11.14 -7.15 0.26
CA THR A 193 10.32 -8.25 0.79
C THR A 193 9.87 -9.23 -0.31
N HIS A 194 9.45 -8.74 -1.48
CA HIS A 194 9.03 -9.60 -2.59
C HIS A 194 10.19 -10.26 -3.37
N MET A 195 11.42 -9.87 -3.08
CA MET A 195 12.65 -10.48 -3.63
C MET A 195 13.40 -11.30 -2.57
N GLY A 196 12.78 -11.57 -1.41
CA GLY A 196 13.34 -12.39 -0.34
C GLY A 196 14.37 -11.70 0.57
N ASP A 197 14.63 -10.39 0.39
CA ASP A 197 15.51 -9.56 1.22
C ASP A 197 14.74 -8.99 2.42
N PHE A 198 14.38 -9.88 3.36
CA PHE A 198 13.61 -9.54 4.55
C PHE A 198 14.43 -8.71 5.54
N GLU A 199 15.74 -8.90 5.56
CA GLU A 199 16.69 -8.21 6.43
C GLU A 199 16.64 -6.70 6.21
N THR A 200 16.73 -6.23 4.95
CA THR A 200 16.64 -4.80 4.61
C THR A 200 15.34 -4.17 5.11
N CYS A 201 14.21 -4.86 4.91
CA CYS A 201 12.91 -4.36 5.32
C CYS A 201 12.75 -4.32 6.86
N ALA A 202 13.23 -5.36 7.55
CA ALA A 202 13.19 -5.43 9.00
C ALA A 202 14.06 -4.37 9.67
N GLU A 203 15.29 -4.15 9.18
CA GLU A 203 16.20 -3.13 9.67
C GLU A 203 15.59 -1.73 9.53
N ALA A 204 15.06 -1.41 8.34
CA ALA A 204 14.38 -0.15 8.10
C ALA A 204 13.12 0.02 8.98
N SER A 205 12.41 -1.07 9.30
CA SER A 205 11.26 -1.00 10.21
C SER A 205 11.67 -0.74 11.66
N MET A 206 12.78 -1.31 12.13
CA MET A 206 13.27 -1.10 13.48
C MET A 206 13.90 0.28 13.67
N ALA A 207 14.51 0.84 12.63
CA ALA A 207 15.04 2.20 12.60
C ALA A 207 13.93 3.26 12.59
N HIS A 208 12.87 3.05 11.80
CA HIS A 208 11.76 4.01 11.62
C HIS A 208 10.45 3.46 12.20
N LYS A 209 10.25 3.65 13.51
CA LYS A 209 9.13 3.08 14.28
C LYS A 209 7.77 3.77 14.05
N ASP A 210 7.78 5.04 13.65
CA ASP A 210 6.57 5.87 13.52
C ASP A 210 6.02 5.99 12.10
N VAL A 211 6.29 5.01 11.22
CA VAL A 211 5.85 5.04 9.82
C VAL A 211 4.32 5.12 9.63
N VAL A 212 3.54 4.65 10.60
CA VAL A 212 2.07 4.83 10.59
C VAL A 212 1.66 6.30 10.77
N LYS A 213 2.48 7.10 11.47
CA LYS A 213 2.23 8.53 11.73
C LYS A 213 3.01 9.47 10.79
N GLN A 214 4.16 9.02 10.30
CA GLN A 214 5.08 9.80 9.45
C GLN A 214 4.86 9.54 7.94
N GLY A 215 4.21 8.44 7.57
CA GLY A 215 3.83 8.17 6.18
C GLY A 215 2.56 8.88 5.76
N PHE A 216 2.31 9.00 4.45
CA PHE A 216 1.10 9.61 3.86
C PHE A 216 -0.17 8.95 4.45
N PRO A 217 -0.79 9.53 5.50
CA PRO A 217 -1.74 8.79 6.33
C PRO A 217 -3.03 8.55 5.56
N GLY A 218 -3.57 7.34 5.64
CA GLY A 218 -4.74 6.95 4.85
C GLY A 218 -4.42 6.54 3.42
N SER A 219 -3.14 6.44 3.02
CA SER A 219 -2.77 5.89 1.71
C SER A 219 -2.81 4.36 1.67
N MET A 220 -3.13 3.80 0.51
CA MET A 220 -3.02 2.35 0.30
C MET A 220 -1.56 1.86 0.44
N SER A 221 -0.59 2.68 0.05
CA SER A 221 0.83 2.35 0.23
C SER A 221 1.17 2.04 1.68
N SER A 222 0.73 2.88 2.62
CA SER A 222 0.91 2.66 4.05
C SER A 222 0.16 1.43 4.56
N MET A 223 -1.02 1.14 4.00
CA MET A 223 -1.79 -0.05 4.34
C MET A 223 -1.03 -1.34 4.02
N VAL A 224 -0.39 -1.43 2.85
CA VAL A 224 0.33 -2.63 2.42
C VAL A 224 1.74 -2.71 3.02
N GLU A 225 2.36 -1.58 3.34
CA GLU A 225 3.71 -1.59 3.95
C GLU A 225 3.76 -2.26 5.31
N VAL A 226 2.78 -1.96 6.17
CA VAL A 226 2.76 -2.41 7.57
C VAL A 226 2.78 -3.93 7.70
N PRO A 227 1.95 -4.71 6.99
CA PRO A 227 2.05 -6.16 7.03
C PRO A 227 3.37 -6.70 6.45
N LEU A 228 3.92 -6.12 5.38
CA LEU A 228 5.20 -6.54 4.80
C LEU A 228 6.37 -6.34 5.78
N ARG A 229 6.39 -5.20 6.48
CA ARG A 229 7.33 -4.93 7.58
C ARG A 229 7.17 -5.91 8.72
N SER A 230 5.94 -6.18 9.13
CA SER A 230 5.65 -7.16 10.19
C SER A 230 6.19 -8.53 9.80
N LEU A 231 5.93 -8.98 8.57
CA LEU A 231 6.38 -10.26 8.04
C LEU A 231 7.91 -10.34 8.03
N SER A 232 8.57 -9.32 7.48
CA SER A 232 10.03 -9.24 7.41
C SER A 232 10.67 -9.28 8.80
N CYS A 233 10.14 -8.52 9.77
CA CYS A 233 10.62 -8.57 11.14
C CYS A 233 10.43 -9.94 11.80
N LEU A 234 9.31 -10.63 11.54
CA LEU A 234 9.06 -11.96 12.09
C LEU A 234 9.99 -13.01 11.49
N ILE A 235 10.21 -12.99 10.16
CA ILE A 235 11.16 -13.88 9.48
C ILE A 235 12.58 -13.66 10.01
N VAL A 236 13.04 -12.41 10.10
CA VAL A 236 14.36 -12.09 10.66
C VAL A 236 14.48 -12.56 12.11
N SER A 237 13.43 -12.38 12.92
CA SER A 237 13.40 -12.89 14.29
C SER A 237 13.49 -14.43 14.33
N ARG A 238 12.80 -15.14 13.45
CA ARG A 238 12.87 -16.60 13.33
C ARG A 238 14.27 -17.08 12.99
N ARG A 239 14.93 -16.44 12.03
CA ARG A 239 16.29 -16.79 11.57
C ARG A 239 17.37 -16.48 12.60
N THR A 240 17.27 -15.33 13.27
CA THR A 240 18.36 -14.78 14.11
C THR A 240 18.12 -14.88 15.61
N GLY A 241 16.89 -15.13 16.04
CA GLY A 241 16.47 -15.00 17.44
C GLY A 241 16.33 -13.55 17.91
N SER A 242 16.36 -12.55 17.02
CA SER A 242 16.27 -11.13 17.39
C SER A 242 14.96 -10.81 18.13
N SER A 243 15.09 -10.42 19.39
CA SER A 243 13.97 -10.01 20.25
C SER A 243 13.41 -8.63 19.86
N ALA A 244 14.26 -7.74 19.32
CA ALA A 244 13.85 -6.45 18.79
C ALA A 244 12.94 -6.62 17.57
N ALA A 245 13.34 -7.47 16.63
CA ALA A 245 12.53 -7.80 15.46
C ALA A 245 11.22 -8.48 15.86
N LEU A 246 11.24 -9.41 16.83
CA LEU A 246 10.01 -10.03 17.35
C LEU A 246 9.03 -9.01 17.91
N LYS A 247 9.53 -8.06 18.72
CA LYS A 247 8.73 -7.03 19.36
C LYS A 247 8.08 -6.13 18.31
N GLU A 248 8.85 -5.72 17.31
CA GLU A 248 8.34 -4.85 16.23
C GLU A 248 7.34 -5.58 15.33
N GLY A 249 7.66 -6.82 14.93
CA GLY A 249 6.76 -7.67 14.15
C GLY A 249 5.41 -7.86 14.84
N LYS A 250 5.40 -8.16 16.15
CA LYS A 250 4.16 -8.29 16.95
C LYS A 250 3.39 -6.98 17.07
N ARG A 251 4.09 -5.84 17.23
CA ARG A 251 3.45 -4.52 17.31
C ARG A 251 2.71 -4.21 16.01
N LEU A 252 3.36 -4.40 14.87
CA LEU A 252 2.76 -4.15 13.54
C LEU A 252 1.63 -5.14 13.24
N LEU A 253 1.75 -6.41 13.62
CA LEU A 253 0.64 -7.38 13.52
C LEU A 253 -0.60 -6.92 14.31
N ALA A 254 -0.43 -6.31 15.49
CA ALA A 254 -1.56 -5.78 16.24
C ALA A 254 -2.27 -4.65 15.47
N VAL A 255 -1.53 -3.81 14.75
CA VAL A 255 -2.08 -2.77 13.86
C VAL A 255 -2.85 -3.41 12.69
N VAL A 256 -2.26 -4.40 12.01
CA VAL A 256 -2.93 -5.13 10.91
C VAL A 256 -4.24 -5.76 11.38
N ARG A 257 -4.24 -6.41 12.55
CA ARG A 257 -5.44 -7.02 13.13
C ARG A 257 -6.52 -5.98 13.45
N ASP A 258 -6.13 -4.81 13.95
CA ASP A 258 -7.08 -3.73 14.20
C ASP A 258 -7.75 -3.27 12.90
N TRP A 259 -6.98 -3.01 11.84
CA TRP A 259 -7.52 -2.64 10.53
C TRP A 259 -8.43 -3.70 9.92
N VAL A 260 -8.04 -4.98 10.01
CA VAL A 260 -8.89 -6.10 9.56
C VAL A 260 -10.19 -6.17 10.37
N LYS A 261 -10.13 -6.00 11.69
CA LYS A 261 -11.32 -5.94 12.56
C LYS A 261 -12.23 -4.76 12.21
N GLN A 262 -11.65 -3.64 11.82
CA GLN A 262 -12.36 -2.48 11.29
C GLN A 262 -12.93 -2.69 9.88
N GLY A 263 -12.72 -3.86 9.25
CA GLY A 263 -13.33 -4.24 7.98
C GLY A 263 -12.46 -4.01 6.75
N ASN A 264 -11.13 -3.93 6.90
CA ASN A 264 -10.24 -3.79 5.75
C ASN A 264 -10.12 -5.12 4.97
N PRO A 265 -10.61 -5.18 3.71
CA PRO A 265 -10.60 -6.41 2.93
C PRO A 265 -9.24 -6.68 2.25
N ASN A 266 -8.40 -5.65 2.09
CA ASN A 266 -7.24 -5.70 1.20
C ASN A 266 -5.97 -6.26 1.84
N ILE A 267 -6.01 -6.56 3.14
CA ILE A 267 -4.86 -7.10 3.89
C ILE A 267 -5.24 -8.25 4.83
N VAL A 268 -6.47 -8.78 4.72
CA VAL A 268 -6.98 -9.83 5.60
C VAL A 268 -6.15 -11.12 5.53
N HIS A 269 -5.61 -11.42 4.35
CA HIS A 269 -4.75 -12.58 4.07
C HIS A 269 -3.37 -12.50 4.75
N PHE A 270 -2.89 -11.31 5.11
CA PHE A 270 -1.64 -11.18 5.86
C PHE A 270 -1.74 -11.69 7.30
N VAL A 271 -2.90 -11.60 7.95
CA VAL A 271 -3.06 -12.03 9.35
C VAL A 271 -2.63 -13.49 9.55
N PRO A 272 -3.15 -14.48 8.80
CA PRO A 272 -2.70 -15.86 8.94
C PRO A 272 -1.22 -16.06 8.55
N ALA A 273 -0.67 -15.36 7.55
CA ALA A 273 0.75 -15.47 7.20
C ALA A 273 1.65 -15.03 8.37
N LEU A 274 1.34 -13.89 8.99
CA LEU A 274 2.05 -13.38 10.17
C LEU A 274 1.89 -14.30 11.39
N GLU A 275 0.73 -14.95 11.53
CA GLU A 275 0.51 -15.97 12.56
C GLU A 275 1.32 -17.24 12.32
N ALA A 276 1.50 -17.67 11.06
CA ALA A 276 2.35 -18.80 10.70
C ALA A 276 3.79 -18.56 11.21
N GLU A 277 4.34 -17.39 10.92
CA GLU A 277 5.67 -17.00 11.38
C GLU A 277 5.79 -16.94 12.91
N LEU A 278 4.76 -16.43 13.61
CA LEU A 278 4.74 -16.47 15.07
C LEU A 278 4.71 -17.89 15.64
N LEU A 279 3.94 -18.80 15.04
CA LEU A 279 3.89 -20.21 15.45
C LEU A 279 5.24 -20.90 15.19
N ALA A 280 5.90 -20.58 14.08
CA ALA A 280 7.23 -21.07 13.75
C ALA A 280 8.29 -20.61 14.78
N ILE A 281 8.30 -19.32 15.13
CA ILE A 281 9.18 -18.76 16.18
C ILE A 281 8.94 -19.46 17.53
N GLN A 282 7.68 -19.78 17.84
CA GLN A 282 7.28 -20.48 19.06
C GLN A 282 7.54 -21.99 19.02
N LYS A 283 8.09 -22.51 17.92
CA LYS A 283 8.34 -23.94 17.70
C LYS A 283 7.08 -24.79 17.91
N LYS A 284 5.93 -24.28 17.45
CA LYS A 284 4.68 -25.05 17.43
C LYS A 284 4.75 -26.13 16.35
N GLU A 285 3.86 -27.11 16.48
CA GLU A 285 3.75 -28.24 15.55
C GLU A 285 3.69 -27.77 14.10
N ARG A 286 4.43 -28.46 13.22
CA ARG A 286 4.54 -28.14 11.79
C ARG A 286 3.16 -27.98 11.15
N SER A 287 2.22 -28.87 11.46
CA SER A 287 0.85 -28.84 10.94
C SER A 287 0.09 -27.55 11.28
N ALA A 288 0.35 -26.96 12.44
CA ALA A 288 -0.27 -25.70 12.84
C ALA A 288 0.31 -24.52 12.06
N VAL A 289 1.62 -24.54 11.77
CA VAL A 289 2.29 -23.52 10.95
C VAL A 289 1.80 -23.61 9.50
N THR A 290 1.80 -24.81 8.91
CA THR A 290 1.41 -24.99 7.49
C THR A 290 -0.07 -24.67 7.27
N ALA A 291 -0.96 -25.02 8.20
CA ALA A 291 -2.38 -24.66 8.11
C ALA A 291 -2.59 -23.13 8.04
N LYS A 292 -1.71 -22.35 8.67
CA LYS A 292 -1.76 -20.88 8.60
C LYS A 292 -1.25 -20.34 7.26
N TYR A 293 -0.21 -20.95 6.68
CA TYR A 293 0.21 -20.61 5.32
C TYR A 293 -0.87 -20.95 4.29
N GLU A 294 -1.49 -22.12 4.39
CA GLU A 294 -2.60 -22.53 3.52
C GLU A 294 -3.77 -21.55 3.58
N ASP A 295 -4.17 -21.13 4.79
CA ASP A 295 -5.21 -20.14 5.01
C ASP A 295 -4.85 -18.77 4.39
N ALA A 296 -3.60 -18.33 4.55
CA ALA A 296 -3.12 -17.07 3.96
C ALA A 296 -3.17 -17.09 2.44
N ILE A 297 -2.64 -18.15 1.83
CA ILE A 297 -2.60 -18.34 0.37
C ILE A 297 -4.02 -18.43 -0.18
N ALA A 298 -4.91 -19.20 0.46
CA ALA A 298 -6.29 -19.33 0.03
C ALA A 298 -7.02 -17.99 0.04
N LYS A 299 -6.86 -17.20 1.12
CA LYS A 299 -7.46 -15.86 1.22
C LYS A 299 -6.90 -14.88 0.19
N ALA A 300 -5.58 -14.85 0.00
CA ALA A 300 -4.94 -13.97 -0.99
C ALA A 300 -5.41 -14.31 -2.41
N THR A 301 -5.48 -15.60 -2.74
CA THR A 301 -5.94 -16.08 -4.05
C THR A 301 -7.41 -15.73 -4.29
N GLN A 302 -8.29 -15.96 -3.29
CA GLN A 302 -9.72 -15.65 -3.40
C GLN A 302 -10.00 -14.15 -3.50
N ALA A 303 -9.12 -13.32 -2.96
CA ALA A 303 -9.23 -11.86 -2.98
C ALA A 303 -8.44 -11.21 -4.14
N ASP A 304 -7.99 -11.98 -5.15
CA ASP A 304 -7.25 -11.47 -6.30
C ASP A 304 -5.94 -10.72 -5.95
N PHE A 305 -5.19 -11.22 -4.97
CA PHE A 305 -3.84 -10.75 -4.62
C PHE A 305 -2.77 -11.81 -4.95
N PRO A 306 -2.48 -12.07 -6.24
CA PRO A 306 -1.56 -13.14 -6.63
C PRO A 306 -0.11 -12.89 -6.19
N ILE A 307 0.30 -11.61 -6.10
CA ILE A 307 1.64 -11.25 -5.64
C ILE A 307 1.85 -11.59 -4.16
N ASP A 308 0.84 -11.37 -3.32
CA ASP A 308 0.88 -11.74 -1.91
C ASP A 308 0.77 -13.26 -1.73
N ALA A 309 -0.03 -13.93 -2.55
CA ALA A 309 -0.09 -15.40 -2.56
C ALA A 309 1.28 -16.02 -2.90
N ALA A 310 1.97 -15.48 -3.92
CA ALA A 310 3.32 -15.89 -4.29
C ALA A 310 4.32 -15.67 -3.15
N LEU A 311 4.28 -14.50 -2.50
CA LEU A 311 5.09 -14.21 -1.32
C LEU A 311 4.86 -15.23 -0.19
N PHE A 312 3.60 -15.62 0.06
CA PHE A 312 3.29 -16.60 1.11
C PHE A 312 3.75 -18.02 0.75
N TYR A 313 3.70 -18.40 -0.53
CA TYR A 313 4.33 -19.64 -0.99
C TYR A 313 5.84 -19.63 -0.72
N GLU A 314 6.52 -18.52 -1.04
CA GLU A 314 7.94 -18.36 -0.77
C GLU A 314 8.26 -18.44 0.72
N CYS A 315 7.52 -17.71 1.58
CA CYS A 315 7.70 -17.79 3.03
C CYS A 315 7.50 -19.21 3.57
N TRP A 316 6.53 -19.96 3.05
CA TRP A 316 6.35 -21.36 3.41
C TRP A 316 7.54 -22.21 2.94
N GLY A 317 7.98 -22.04 1.70
CA GLY A 317 9.17 -22.74 1.19
C GLY A 317 10.40 -22.50 2.05
N LEU A 318 10.64 -21.24 2.45
CA LEU A 318 11.71 -20.86 3.37
C LEU A 318 11.56 -21.49 4.76
N TYR A 319 10.35 -21.52 5.32
CA TYR A 319 10.11 -22.22 6.59
C TYR A 319 10.41 -23.72 6.47
N ALA A 320 9.98 -24.37 5.38
CA ALA A 320 10.24 -25.79 5.14
C ALA A 320 11.73 -26.09 5.02
N LEU A 321 12.48 -25.24 4.31
CA LEU A 321 13.92 -25.39 4.13
C LEU A 321 14.70 -25.11 5.43
N GLU A 322 14.46 -23.94 6.04
CA GLU A 322 15.27 -23.40 7.13
C GLU A 322 14.94 -24.03 8.49
N VAL A 323 13.68 -24.46 8.71
CA VAL A 323 13.21 -24.95 10.01
C VAL A 323 12.88 -26.44 9.98
N CYS A 324 12.23 -26.92 8.92
CA CYS A 324 11.86 -28.33 8.81
C CYS A 324 12.95 -29.20 8.16
N HIS A 325 13.95 -28.59 7.51
CA HIS A 325 14.95 -29.28 6.69
C HIS A 325 14.31 -30.20 5.62
N ASP A 326 13.20 -29.73 5.03
CA ASP A 326 12.41 -30.45 4.04
C ASP A 326 12.59 -29.82 2.66
N GLU A 327 13.66 -30.23 1.97
CA GLU A 327 14.00 -29.73 0.63
C GLU A 327 12.91 -30.03 -0.40
N ALA A 328 12.25 -31.19 -0.30
CA ALA A 328 11.20 -31.57 -1.23
C ALA A 328 9.95 -30.68 -1.08
N GLU A 329 9.58 -30.29 0.14
CA GLU A 329 8.54 -29.28 0.35
C GLU A 329 9.00 -27.91 -0.13
N ALA A 330 10.23 -27.49 0.16
CA ALA A 330 10.75 -26.20 -0.28
C ALA A 330 10.71 -26.06 -1.82
N THR A 331 11.22 -27.06 -2.56
CA THR A 331 11.19 -27.07 -4.04
C THR A 331 9.78 -27.12 -4.62
N ARG A 332 8.77 -27.61 -3.89
CA ARG A 332 7.38 -27.57 -4.36
C ARG A 332 6.73 -26.19 -4.23
N ARG A 333 7.31 -25.30 -3.42
CA ARG A 333 6.75 -23.98 -3.09
C ARG A 333 7.51 -22.82 -3.73
N LEU A 334 8.81 -22.99 -4.00
CA LEU A 334 9.70 -22.05 -4.69
C LEU A 334 9.74 -22.33 -6.19
#